data_AF-A0A1G8EGQ0-F1
#
_entry.id   AF-A0A1G8EGQ0-F1
#
_cell.length_a   1.000
_cell.length_b   1.000
_cell.length_c   1.000
_cell.angle_alpha   90.00
_cell.angle_beta   90.00
_cell.angle_gamma   90.00
#
_symmetry.space_group_name_H-M   'P 1'
#
loop_
_entity.id
_entity.type
_entity.pdbx_description
1 polymer ?
#
loop_
_entity_poly.entity_id
_entity_poly.type
_entity_poly.pdbx_seq_one_letter_code
_entity_poly.pdbx_strand_id
1 'polypeptide(L)'
;MPFQAPTHLSNPLRRFARRLVAQGEPEVAAPLPLPESLAGEPWYSVGRAVDSLGGERVDGWCLEEWPGLALRARFSACWRDPQGRLWNVVPKGAAIAFLADPARRYEGVPLPEQFQALSRDQLLEDYLWLCRELLRPTLDDEVREMRAGMRQRLESWLELGGRGDARCPCGSGRRYRTCCSKRVREG
;
A
#
# COMPACT_ATOMS: atom_id res chain seq x y z
N MET A 1 5.05 4.25 -8.66
CA MET A 1 4.44 3.05 -8.04
C MET A 1 3.02 2.96 -8.54
N PRO A 2 2.54 1.75 -8.88
CA PRO A 2 1.28 1.54 -9.59
C PRO A 2 0.04 1.59 -8.68
N PHE A 3 0.24 1.61 -7.37
CA PHE A 3 -0.83 1.76 -6.39
C PHE A 3 -1.25 3.22 -6.26
N GLN A 4 -2.56 3.44 -6.36
CA GLN A 4 -3.19 4.76 -6.30
C GLN A 4 -4.41 4.73 -5.38
N ALA A 5 -4.88 5.91 -4.97
CA ALA A 5 -6.15 6.02 -4.26
C ALA A 5 -7.28 5.45 -5.15
N PRO A 6 -8.17 4.60 -4.59
CA PRO A 6 -9.24 4.01 -5.38
C PRO A 6 -10.27 5.07 -5.75
N THR A 7 -10.84 4.95 -6.96
CA THR A 7 -11.91 5.86 -7.41
C THR A 7 -13.23 5.65 -6.67
N HIS A 8 -13.45 4.45 -6.13
CA HIS A 8 -14.62 4.08 -5.35
C HIS A 8 -14.28 2.91 -4.40
N LEU A 9 -15.04 2.79 -3.31
CA LEU A 9 -14.87 1.71 -2.33
C LEU A 9 -15.52 0.40 -2.83
N SER A 10 -14.79 -0.30 -3.71
CA SER A 10 -15.23 -1.54 -4.35
C SER A 10 -15.45 -2.70 -3.36
N ASN A 11 -16.22 -3.72 -3.78
CA ASN A 11 -16.45 -4.93 -2.97
C ASN A 11 -15.15 -5.67 -2.60
N PRO A 12 -14.18 -5.87 -3.53
CA PRO A 12 -12.88 -6.44 -3.17
C PRO A 12 -12.15 -5.62 -2.10
N LEU A 13 -12.18 -4.28 -2.20
CA LEU A 13 -11.53 -3.40 -1.24
C LEU A 13 -12.20 -3.45 0.14
N ARG A 14 -13.54 -3.45 0.20
CA ARG A 14 -14.28 -3.62 1.47
C ARG A 14 -14.01 -4.98 2.10
N ARG A 15 -13.89 -6.03 1.30
CA ARG A 15 -13.51 -7.37 1.80
C ARG A 15 -12.08 -7.37 2.32
N PHE A 16 -11.17 -6.70 1.63
CA PHE A 16 -9.79 -6.53 2.09
C PHE A 16 -9.74 -5.81 3.43
N ALA A 17 -10.43 -4.68 3.55
CA ALA A 17 -10.55 -3.90 4.78
C ALA A 17 -11.03 -4.76 5.96
N ARG A 18 -12.09 -5.56 5.77
CA ARG A 18 -12.62 -6.46 6.82
C ARG A 18 -11.68 -7.59 7.25
N ARG A 19 -10.66 -7.91 6.45
CA ARG A 19 -9.59 -8.85 6.84
C ARG A 19 -8.50 -8.18 7.67
N LEU A 20 -8.31 -6.86 7.50
CA LEU A 20 -7.35 -6.08 8.28
C LEU A 20 -7.93 -5.72 9.64
N VAL A 21 -9.17 -5.21 9.64
CA VAL A 21 -9.89 -4.77 10.84
C VAL A 21 -11.25 -5.45 10.82
N ALA A 22 -11.54 -6.26 11.84
CA ALA A 22 -12.83 -6.95 11.94
C ALA A 22 -13.98 -5.92 11.95
N GLN A 23 -14.98 -6.11 11.09
CA GLN A 23 -16.08 -5.17 10.87
C GLN A 23 -15.65 -3.76 10.40
N GLY A 24 -14.38 -3.59 10.04
CA GLY A 24 -13.86 -2.31 9.58
C GLY A 24 -14.54 -1.83 8.29
N GLU A 25 -14.98 -0.58 8.31
CA GLU A 25 -15.59 0.08 7.17
C GLU A 25 -14.68 1.22 6.71
N PRO A 26 -14.15 1.16 5.48
CA PRO A 26 -13.33 2.25 4.98
C PRO A 26 -14.20 3.48 4.68
N GLU A 27 -13.70 4.64 5.07
CA GLU A 27 -14.26 5.96 4.83
C GLU A 27 -13.40 6.71 3.80
N VAL A 28 -13.95 7.73 3.16
CA VAL A 28 -13.15 8.64 2.34
C VAL A 28 -12.69 9.80 3.21
N ALA A 29 -11.38 9.93 3.42
CA ALA A 29 -10.82 11.10 4.08
C ALA A 29 -10.60 12.19 3.03
N ALA A 30 -11.32 13.31 3.15
CA ALA A 30 -11.21 14.44 2.24
C ALA A 30 -9.86 15.16 2.44
N PRO A 31 -9.30 15.76 1.38
CA PRO A 31 -8.03 16.46 1.51
C PRO A 31 -8.22 17.80 2.22
N LEU A 32 -7.39 18.06 3.23
CA LEU A 32 -7.28 19.36 3.90
C LEU A 32 -5.82 19.61 4.29
N PRO A 33 -4.94 19.86 3.30
CA PRO A 33 -3.54 20.14 3.59
C PRO A 33 -3.42 21.40 4.44
N LEU A 34 -2.77 21.30 5.61
CA LEU A 34 -2.50 22.46 6.47
C LEU A 34 -1.09 23.02 6.18
N PRO A 35 -0.84 24.32 6.42
CA PRO A 35 0.45 24.96 6.10
C PRO A 35 1.69 24.25 6.66
N GLU A 36 1.58 23.65 7.85
CA GLU A 36 2.70 22.97 8.52
C GLU A 36 2.75 21.47 8.23
N SER A 37 1.90 20.96 7.35
CA SER A 37 1.88 19.54 7.04
C SER A 37 3.10 19.15 6.23
N LEU A 38 3.60 17.93 6.44
CA LEU A 38 4.81 17.41 5.82
C LEU A 38 4.49 16.17 4.98
N ALA A 39 5.02 16.13 3.76
CA ALA A 39 4.84 14.99 2.86
C ALA A 39 5.54 13.76 3.44
N GLY A 40 4.84 12.61 3.44
CA GLY A 40 5.36 11.37 4.02
C GLY A 40 5.28 11.29 5.55
N GLU A 41 4.84 12.35 6.23
CA GLU A 41 4.80 12.46 7.68
C GLU A 41 3.36 12.65 8.20
N PRO A 42 2.48 11.64 8.08
CA PRO A 42 1.07 11.78 8.43
C PRO A 42 0.86 11.99 9.93
N TRP A 43 1.61 11.32 10.81
CA TRP A 43 1.44 11.47 12.26
C TRP A 43 1.85 12.84 12.76
N TYR A 44 2.95 13.40 12.22
CA TYR A 44 3.37 14.76 12.52
C TYR A 44 2.28 15.76 12.08
N SER A 45 1.84 15.67 10.82
CA SER A 45 0.86 16.58 10.24
C SER A 45 -0.48 16.53 10.98
N VAL A 46 -0.95 15.34 11.33
CA VAL A 46 -2.17 15.16 12.13
C VAL A 46 -1.98 15.69 13.56
N GLY A 47 -0.81 15.49 14.17
CA GLY A 47 -0.50 16.09 15.48
C GLY A 47 -0.66 17.60 15.46
N ARG A 48 -0.12 18.28 14.44
CA ARG A 48 -0.28 19.73 14.27
C ARG A 48 -1.73 20.14 14.08
N ALA A 49 -2.52 19.35 13.35
CA ALA A 49 -3.95 19.59 13.18
C ALA A 49 -4.68 19.52 14.53
N VAL A 50 -4.41 18.48 15.33
CA VAL A 50 -5.00 18.30 16.66
C VAL A 50 -4.61 19.45 17.60
N ASP A 51 -3.33 19.82 17.62
CA ASP A 51 -2.83 20.91 18.48
C ASP A 51 -3.46 22.27 18.13
N SER A 52 -3.68 22.53 16.84
CA SER A 52 -4.14 23.83 16.35
C SER A 52 -5.66 23.97 16.27
N LEU A 53 -6.36 22.87 15.97
CA LEU A 53 -7.79 22.86 15.60
C LEU A 53 -8.64 21.96 16.52
N GLY A 54 -8.02 21.24 17.46
CA GLY A 54 -8.69 20.23 18.28
C GLY A 54 -9.03 18.96 17.51
N GLY A 55 -9.95 18.15 18.05
CA GLY A 55 -10.31 16.85 17.47
C GLY A 55 -9.34 15.74 17.89
N GLU A 56 -9.15 14.74 17.05
CA GLU A 56 -8.34 13.57 17.39
C GLU A 56 -7.53 13.01 16.20
N ARG A 57 -6.44 12.31 16.55
CA ARG A 57 -5.66 11.51 15.61
C ARG A 57 -6.32 10.14 15.46
N VAL A 58 -6.58 9.74 14.22
CA VAL A 58 -7.06 8.41 13.88
C VAL A 58 -5.94 7.64 13.18
N ASP A 59 -5.41 6.62 13.85
CA ASP A 59 -4.44 5.69 13.27
C ASP A 59 -5.17 4.58 12.50
N GLY A 60 -4.59 4.14 11.39
CA GLY A 60 -5.23 3.15 10.52
C GLY A 60 -4.50 2.94 9.20
N TRP A 61 -5.26 2.53 8.19
CA TRP A 61 -4.73 2.08 6.91
C TRP A 61 -5.21 2.96 5.77
N CYS A 62 -4.28 3.53 5.00
CA CYS A 62 -4.57 4.08 3.68
C CYS A 62 -4.70 2.90 2.70
N LEU A 63 -5.89 2.74 2.12
CA LEU A 63 -6.20 1.70 1.16
C LEU A 63 -5.98 2.22 -0.26
N GLU A 64 -5.24 1.46 -1.05
CA GLU A 64 -4.82 1.82 -2.40
C GLU A 64 -5.03 0.61 -3.32
N GLU A 65 -5.21 0.87 -4.61
CA GLU A 65 -5.39 -0.16 -5.63
C GLU A 65 -4.37 -0.01 -6.75
N TRP A 66 -3.88 -1.15 -7.24
CA TRP A 66 -3.43 -1.27 -8.61
C TRP A 66 -4.64 -1.77 -9.41
N PRO A 67 -5.27 -0.93 -10.25
CA PRO A 67 -6.52 -1.25 -10.92
C PRO A 67 -6.52 -2.65 -11.56
N GLY A 68 -7.46 -3.50 -11.12
CA GLY A 68 -7.65 -4.86 -11.63
C GLY A 68 -6.62 -5.90 -11.20
N LEU A 69 -5.53 -5.52 -10.52
CA LEU A 69 -4.44 -6.45 -10.16
C LEU A 69 -4.33 -6.69 -8.66
N ALA A 70 -4.19 -5.63 -7.85
CA ALA A 70 -3.89 -5.78 -6.44
C ALA A 70 -4.44 -4.65 -5.58
N LEU A 71 -4.52 -4.92 -4.28
CA LEU A 71 -4.83 -3.94 -3.24
C LEU A 71 -3.64 -3.83 -2.29
N ARG A 72 -3.44 -2.63 -1.77
CA ARG A 72 -2.43 -2.31 -0.75
C ARG A 72 -3.08 -1.57 0.40
N ALA A 73 -2.59 -1.84 1.61
CA ALA A 73 -2.90 -1.07 2.81
C ALA A 73 -1.59 -0.62 3.44
N ARG A 74 -1.39 0.70 3.51
CA ARG A 74 -0.21 1.33 4.12
C ARG A 74 -0.63 1.98 5.42
N PHE A 75 0.07 1.68 6.51
CA PHE A 75 -0.24 2.25 7.82
C PHE A 75 0.00 3.76 7.81
N SER A 76 -0.95 4.54 8.32
CA SER A 76 -1.00 6.00 8.22
C SER A 76 -1.88 6.58 9.33
N ALA A 77 -2.01 7.90 9.36
CA ALA A 77 -2.99 8.60 10.19
C ALA A 77 -3.85 9.57 9.36
N CYS A 78 -5.06 9.84 9.86
CA CYS A 78 -5.94 10.93 9.44
C CYS A 78 -6.36 11.75 10.66
N TRP A 79 -6.80 12.98 10.43
CA TRP A 79 -7.36 13.83 11.46
C TRP A 79 -8.88 13.69 11.48
N ARG A 80 -9.48 13.42 12.63
CA ARG A 80 -10.93 13.53 12.82
C ARG A 80 -11.22 14.84 13.53
N ASP A 81 -11.96 15.72 12.87
CA ASP A 81 -12.30 17.04 13.42
C ASP A 81 -13.31 16.93 14.57
N PRO A 82 -13.55 18.01 15.35
CA PRO A 82 -14.52 17.99 16.45
C PRO A 82 -15.97 17.67 16.04
N GLN A 83 -16.29 17.78 14.74
CA GLN A 83 -17.61 17.42 14.20
C GLN A 83 -17.66 15.95 13.73
N GLY A 84 -16.55 15.20 13.88
CA GLY A 84 -16.46 13.79 13.53
C GLY A 84 -16.06 13.51 12.08
N ARG A 85 -15.75 14.54 11.27
CA ARG A 85 -15.36 14.36 9.86
C ARG A 85 -13.89 13.99 9.73
N LEU A 86 -13.58 13.15 8.76
CA LEU A 86 -12.24 12.61 8.56
C LEU A 86 -11.48 13.33 7.44
N TRP A 87 -10.25 13.73 7.72
CA TRP A 87 -9.41 14.55 6.85
C TRP A 87 -8.02 13.96 6.64
N ASN A 88 -7.57 13.95 5.39
CA ASN A 88 -6.17 13.75 5.02
C ASN A 88 -5.46 15.10 5.00
N VAL A 89 -4.65 15.34 6.02
CA VAL A 89 -3.96 16.64 6.19
C VAL A 89 -2.58 16.69 5.53
N VAL A 90 -2.09 15.62 4.92
CA VAL A 90 -0.77 15.62 4.27
C VAL A 90 -0.76 16.55 3.03
N PRO A 91 0.34 17.30 2.75
CA PRO A 91 0.43 18.22 1.61
C PRO A 91 0.19 17.50 0.28
N LYS A 92 -0.45 18.21 -0.66
CA LYS A 92 -0.92 17.64 -1.94
C LYS A 92 -1.81 16.41 -1.75
N GLY A 93 -2.44 16.30 -0.57
CA GLY A 93 -3.35 15.21 -0.24
C GLY A 93 -4.44 15.13 -1.30
N ALA A 94 -4.55 13.97 -1.93
CA ALA A 94 -5.78 13.58 -2.60
C ALA A 94 -6.77 13.07 -1.54
N ALA A 95 -8.04 12.96 -1.93
CA ALA A 95 -8.94 12.10 -1.18
C ALA A 95 -8.36 10.68 -1.13
N ILE A 96 -8.39 10.05 0.04
CA ILE A 96 -7.89 8.69 0.24
C ILE A 96 -9.00 7.81 0.80
N ALA A 97 -8.97 6.52 0.46
CA ALA A 97 -9.73 5.53 1.17
C ALA A 97 -8.97 5.18 2.46
N PHE A 98 -9.58 5.43 3.61
CA PHE A 98 -8.97 5.25 4.91
C PHE A 98 -9.78 4.27 5.75
N LEU A 99 -9.11 3.33 6.40
CA LEU A 99 -9.69 2.37 7.32
C LEU A 99 -9.09 2.61 8.71
N ALA A 100 -9.90 3.13 9.63
CA ALA A 100 -9.48 3.27 11.03
C ALA A 100 -9.19 1.90 11.65
N ASP A 101 -8.14 1.83 12.48
CA ASP A 101 -7.76 0.61 13.20
C ASP A 101 -7.59 0.94 14.70
N PRO A 102 -8.69 0.89 15.49
CA PRO A 102 -8.66 1.29 16.90
C PRO A 102 -7.81 0.37 17.78
N ALA A 103 -7.46 -0.83 17.29
CA ALA A 103 -6.63 -1.79 18.02
C ALA A 103 -5.12 -1.52 17.83
N ARG A 104 -4.75 -0.61 16.92
CA ARG A 104 -3.37 -0.28 16.61
C ARG A 104 -3.11 1.19 16.87
N ARG A 105 -1.88 1.51 17.28
CA ARG A 105 -1.39 2.88 17.41
C ARG A 105 0.01 2.97 16.83
N TYR A 106 0.33 4.14 16.31
CA TYR A 106 1.70 4.45 15.92
C TYR A 106 2.56 4.76 17.16
N GLU A 107 3.65 4.00 17.29
CA GLU A 107 4.60 4.09 18.40
C GLU A 107 6.02 4.45 17.91
N GLY A 108 6.11 5.19 16.80
CA GLY A 108 7.39 5.66 16.23
C GLY A 108 7.89 4.86 15.03
N VAL A 109 7.30 3.69 14.75
CA VAL A 109 7.58 2.90 13.53
C VAL A 109 6.24 2.44 12.92
N PRO A 110 6.02 2.64 11.61
CA PRO A 110 4.77 2.25 10.97
C PRO A 110 4.66 0.73 10.86
N LEU A 111 3.44 0.20 10.92
CA LEU A 111 3.20 -1.21 10.66
C LEU A 111 3.53 -1.58 9.21
N PRO A 112 4.04 -2.80 8.95
CA PRO A 112 4.33 -3.24 7.59
C PRO A 112 3.12 -3.16 6.66
N GLU A 113 3.34 -2.71 5.42
CA GLU A 113 2.28 -2.64 4.41
C GLU A 113 1.70 -4.03 4.14
N GLN A 114 0.38 -4.08 3.94
CA GLN A 114 -0.35 -5.29 3.59
C GLN A 114 -0.73 -5.27 2.12
N PHE A 115 -0.63 -6.43 1.47
CA PHE A 115 -0.95 -6.57 0.04
C PHE A 115 -1.90 -7.73 -0.19
N GLN A 116 -2.82 -7.56 -1.14
CA GLN A 116 -3.72 -8.60 -1.62
C GLN A 116 -3.74 -8.63 -3.15
N ALA A 117 -3.45 -9.78 -3.75
CA ALA A 117 -3.74 -10.01 -5.17
C ALA A 117 -5.26 -10.17 -5.39
N LEU A 118 -5.76 -9.62 -6.49
CA LEU A 118 -7.16 -9.78 -6.93
C LEU A 118 -7.38 -11.01 -7.80
N SER A 119 -6.30 -11.57 -8.35
CA SER A 119 -6.29 -12.77 -9.17
C SER A 119 -5.16 -13.71 -8.75
N ARG A 120 -5.27 -14.99 -9.13
CA ARG A 120 -4.19 -15.97 -8.98
C ARG A 120 -3.30 -15.91 -10.20
N ASP A 121 -2.20 -15.16 -10.09
CA ASP A 121 -1.19 -15.05 -11.13
C ASP A 121 0.21 -15.06 -10.51
N GLN A 122 1.07 -15.96 -10.97
CA GLN A 122 2.39 -16.18 -10.38
C GLN A 122 3.30 -14.95 -10.50
N LEU A 123 3.21 -14.21 -11.60
CA LEU A 123 4.03 -13.01 -11.80
C LEU A 123 3.62 -11.91 -10.82
N LEU A 124 2.31 -11.71 -10.65
CA LEU A 124 1.79 -10.77 -9.66
C LEU A 124 2.15 -11.20 -8.23
N GLU A 125 2.01 -12.48 -7.90
CA GLU A 125 2.34 -12.99 -6.57
C GLU A 125 3.83 -12.84 -6.24
N ASP A 126 4.71 -13.03 -7.22
CA ASP A 126 6.16 -12.82 -7.09
C ASP A 126 6.51 -11.33 -6.93
N TYR A 127 5.85 -10.44 -7.68
CA TYR A 127 5.96 -8.99 -7.49
C TYR A 127 5.55 -8.56 -6.09
N LEU A 128 4.35 -8.96 -5.63
CA LEU A 128 3.86 -8.61 -4.30
C LEU A 128 4.70 -9.23 -3.19
N TRP A 129 5.34 -10.38 -3.43
CA TRP A 129 6.30 -10.94 -2.49
C TRP A 129 7.56 -10.06 -2.39
N LEU A 130 8.15 -9.65 -3.52
CA LEU A 130 9.29 -8.73 -3.51
C LEU A 130 8.98 -7.42 -2.79
N CYS A 131 7.78 -6.86 -2.99
CA CYS A 131 7.34 -5.68 -2.24
C CYS A 131 7.38 -5.89 -0.72
N ARG A 132 6.92 -7.05 -0.22
CA ARG A 132 6.98 -7.36 1.21
C ARG A 132 8.40 -7.58 1.71
N GLU A 133 9.24 -8.24 0.93
CA GLU A 133 10.64 -8.48 1.29
C GLU A 133 11.42 -7.17 1.41
N LEU A 134 11.20 -6.23 0.50
CA LEU A 134 11.87 -4.92 0.50
C LEU A 134 11.49 -4.04 1.69
N LEU A 135 10.34 -4.29 2.33
CA LEU A 135 9.93 -3.59 3.54
C LEU A 135 10.63 -4.09 4.81
N ARG A 136 11.41 -5.18 4.73
CA ARG A 136 12.14 -5.69 5.89
C ARG A 136 13.28 -4.72 6.26
N PRO A 137 13.33 -4.22 7.50
CA PRO A 137 14.36 -3.28 7.92
C PRO A 137 15.74 -3.94 7.98
N THR A 138 15.80 -5.24 8.25
CA THR A 138 17.05 -6.01 8.41
C THR A 138 17.62 -6.54 7.09
N LEU A 139 17.08 -6.14 5.94
CA LEU A 139 17.56 -6.60 4.65
C LEU A 139 18.85 -5.87 4.29
N ASP A 140 19.90 -6.65 4.03
CA ASP A 140 21.20 -6.20 3.53
C ASP A 140 21.06 -5.32 2.27
N ASP A 141 21.95 -4.32 2.13
CA ASP A 141 21.84 -3.31 1.08
C ASP A 141 22.08 -3.89 -0.33
N GLU A 142 23.02 -4.83 -0.50
CA GLU A 142 23.25 -5.49 -1.80
C GLU A 142 22.04 -6.34 -2.18
N VAL A 143 21.49 -7.09 -1.22
CA VAL A 143 20.28 -7.90 -1.42
C VAL A 143 19.07 -7.01 -1.72
N ARG A 144 18.96 -5.86 -1.04
CA ARG A 144 17.91 -4.86 -1.25
C ARG A 144 17.97 -4.28 -2.65
N GLU A 145 19.14 -3.88 -3.12
CA GLU A 145 19.33 -3.34 -4.47
C GLU A 145 18.97 -4.40 -5.53
N MET A 146 19.49 -5.62 -5.38
CA MET A 146 19.17 -6.73 -6.28
C MET A 146 17.65 -6.98 -6.36
N ARG A 147 16.98 -7.09 -5.21
CA ARG A 147 15.53 -7.33 -5.14
C ARG A 147 14.72 -6.16 -5.65
N ALA A 148 15.16 -4.91 -5.44
CA ALA A 148 14.53 -3.72 -6.00
C ALA A 148 14.56 -3.74 -7.53
N GLY A 149 15.71 -4.12 -8.12
CA GLY A 149 15.86 -4.30 -9.56
C GLY A 149 15.02 -5.45 -10.12
N MET A 150 14.87 -6.56 -9.39
CA MET A 150 13.92 -7.61 -9.75
C MET A 150 12.47 -7.10 -9.71
N ARG A 151 12.08 -6.41 -8.64
CA ARG A 151 10.72 -5.89 -8.44
C ARG A 151 10.34 -4.94 -9.57
N GLN A 152 11.23 -4.00 -9.93
CA GLN A 152 11.00 -3.05 -11.01
C GLN A 152 10.79 -3.76 -12.36
N ARG A 153 11.57 -4.81 -12.66
CA ARG A 153 11.38 -5.60 -13.89
C ARG A 153 10.04 -6.33 -13.92
N LEU A 154 9.60 -6.89 -12.79
CA LEU A 154 8.27 -7.52 -12.71
C LEU A 154 7.14 -6.49 -12.82
N GLU A 155 7.30 -5.31 -12.21
CA GLU A 155 6.37 -4.19 -12.31
C GLU A 155 6.13 -3.79 -13.77
N SER A 156 7.21 -3.46 -14.49
CA SER A 156 7.12 -3.09 -15.91
C SER A 156 6.49 -4.18 -16.76
N TRP A 157 6.74 -5.46 -16.43
CA TRP A 157 6.14 -6.54 -17.20
C TRP A 157 4.64 -6.71 -16.92
N LEU A 158 4.21 -6.54 -15.66
CA LEU A 158 2.79 -6.51 -15.30
C LEU A 158 2.06 -5.35 -16.00
N GLU A 159 2.68 -4.17 -16.07
CA GLU A 159 2.14 -3.00 -16.80
C GLU A 159 1.95 -3.27 -18.30
N LEU A 160 2.83 -4.09 -18.90
CA LEU A 160 2.71 -4.54 -20.29
C LEU A 160 1.74 -5.72 -20.49
N GLY A 161 0.97 -6.09 -19.46
CA GLY A 161 0.01 -7.20 -19.52
C GLY A 161 0.64 -8.59 -19.37
N GLY A 162 1.89 -8.66 -18.88
CA GLY A 162 2.58 -9.89 -18.54
C GLY A 162 1.81 -10.73 -17.51
N ARG A 163 1.97 -12.05 -17.62
CA ARG A 163 1.32 -13.04 -16.74
C ARG A 163 2.23 -14.21 -16.48
N GLY A 164 1.98 -14.94 -15.40
CA GLY A 164 2.79 -16.08 -15.01
C GLY A 164 2.81 -17.23 -16.04
N ASP A 165 1.74 -17.36 -16.83
CA ASP A 165 1.61 -18.34 -17.91
C ASP A 165 2.16 -17.87 -19.27
N ALA A 166 2.48 -16.58 -19.40
CA ALA A 166 3.10 -16.02 -20.61
C ALA A 166 4.58 -16.45 -20.73
N ARG A 167 5.14 -16.29 -21.96
CA ARG A 167 6.57 -16.52 -22.20
C ARG A 167 7.40 -15.61 -21.30
N CYS A 168 8.42 -16.19 -20.69
CA CYS A 168 9.29 -15.50 -19.74
C CYS A 168 10.07 -14.39 -20.46
N PRO A 169 10.15 -13.16 -19.90
CA PRO A 169 10.82 -12.03 -20.54
C PRO A 169 12.33 -12.19 -20.64
N CYS A 170 12.92 -13.21 -20.00
CA CYS A 170 14.35 -13.51 -20.09
C CYS A 170 14.76 -14.19 -21.41
N GLY A 171 13.83 -14.42 -22.34
CA GLY A 171 14.13 -15.04 -23.64
C GLY A 171 14.37 -16.56 -23.61
N SER A 172 14.15 -17.24 -22.49
CA SER A 172 14.39 -18.69 -22.36
C SER A 172 13.43 -19.58 -23.15
N GLY A 173 12.39 -19.00 -23.76
CA GLY A 173 11.30 -19.74 -24.41
C GLY A 173 10.32 -20.43 -23.46
N ARG A 174 10.62 -20.53 -22.15
CA ARG A 174 9.75 -21.14 -21.12
C ARG A 174 8.68 -20.16 -20.64
N ARG A 175 7.63 -20.65 -19.98
CA ARG A 175 6.67 -19.80 -19.26
C ARG A 175 7.29 -19.23 -17.98
N TYR A 176 6.94 -18.02 -17.58
CA TYR A 176 7.52 -17.37 -16.40
C TYR A 176 7.42 -18.22 -15.13
N ARG A 177 6.23 -18.78 -14.85
CA ARG A 177 5.98 -19.64 -13.68
C ARG A 177 6.91 -20.86 -13.58
N THR A 178 7.51 -21.25 -14.71
CA THR A 178 8.47 -22.38 -14.81
C THR A 178 9.91 -21.92 -15.08
N CYS A 179 10.18 -20.63 -15.02
CA CYS A 179 11.46 -20.02 -15.36
C CYS A 179 11.91 -19.04 -14.27
N CYS A 180 11.84 -17.73 -14.50
CA CYS A 180 12.34 -16.72 -13.57
C CYS A 180 11.62 -16.68 -12.23
N SER A 181 10.37 -17.18 -12.15
CA SER A 181 9.64 -17.27 -10.87
C SER A 181 10.44 -18.00 -9.78
N LYS A 182 11.11 -19.12 -10.14
CA LYS A 182 11.95 -19.89 -9.20
C LYS A 182 13.09 -19.05 -8.62
N ARG A 183 13.76 -18.28 -9.49
CA ARG A 183 14.87 -17.41 -9.11
C ARG A 183 14.44 -16.27 -8.19
N VAL A 184 13.20 -15.80 -8.32
CA VAL A 184 12.67 -14.75 -7.43
C VAL A 184 12.49 -15.30 -6.01
N ARG A 185 12.07 -16.56 -5.87
CA ARG A 185 11.74 -17.17 -4.57
C ARG A 185 12.94 -17.80 -3.85
N GLU A 186 13.97 -18.19 -4.60
CA GLU A 186 15.15 -18.91 -4.10
C GLU A 186 16.33 -17.98 -3.76
N GLY A 187 16.27 -16.69 -4.12
CA GLY A 187 17.29 -15.67 -3.83
C GLY A 187 16.86 -14.66 -2.77
#